data_AF-A0A939B695-F1
#
_entry.id   AF-A0A939B695-F1
#
_cell.length_a   1.000
_cell.length_b   1.000
_cell.length_c   1.000
_cell.angle_alpha   90.00
_cell.angle_beta   90.00
_cell.angle_gamma   90.00
#
_symmetry.space_group_name_H-M   'P 1'
#
loop_
_entity.id
_entity.type
_entity.pdbx_description
1 polymer ?
#
loop_
_entity_poly.entity_id
_entity_poly.type
_entity_poly.pdbx_seq_one_letter_code
_entity_poly.pdbx_strand_id
1 'polypeptide(L)'
;MPFAYVDGEWRVAEHFFDSADLTEAQAYINNISSDKDSFFDAIVQENAWELAGEGMRKWDLIRWNLLVPKIKESKELYLQYLQDGTFKETVYFNYSDAAKTQIDMSSITWYTDPADITASDYDGSESSYGSSDITDTNDTQVYTNLPSISSGLVGSSIESLGISGTEPSVVNRYLMPIGSTTISASNGTLQNSYGYTN
;
A
#
# COMPACT_ATOMS: atom_id res chain seq x y z
N MET A 1 -0.38 -6.50 -13.31
CA MET A 1 -0.92 -7.00 -14.59
C MET A 1 0.03 -6.71 -15.78
N PRO A 2 0.58 -7.68 -16.57
CA PRO A 2 1.67 -7.34 -17.50
C PRO A 2 1.09 -6.71 -18.76
N PHE A 3 1.73 -5.67 -19.28
CA PHE A 3 1.32 -5.04 -20.54
C PHE A 3 2.45 -5.02 -21.55
N ALA A 4 2.07 -5.09 -22.81
CA ALA A 4 2.94 -4.83 -23.93
C ALA A 4 2.29 -3.78 -24.84
N TYR A 5 3.12 -2.87 -25.34
CA TYR A 5 2.71 -1.95 -26.40
C TYR A 5 2.82 -2.67 -27.74
N VAL A 6 1.67 -2.93 -28.38
CA VAL A 6 1.60 -3.66 -29.65
C VAL A 6 0.70 -2.88 -30.61
N ASP A 7 1.20 -2.62 -31.82
CA ASP A 7 0.45 -1.97 -32.91
C ASP A 7 -0.21 -0.62 -32.60
N GLY A 8 0.42 0.17 -31.72
CA GLY A 8 -0.05 1.52 -31.41
C GLY A 8 -1.01 1.59 -30.21
N GLU A 9 -1.39 0.45 -29.63
CA GLU A 9 -2.32 0.33 -28.51
C GLU A 9 -1.67 -0.42 -27.34
N TRP A 10 -2.07 -0.06 -26.11
CA TRP A 10 -1.68 -0.79 -24.91
C TRP A 10 -2.57 -2.03 -24.77
N ARG A 11 -1.96 -3.21 -24.71
CA ARG A 11 -2.69 -4.48 -24.58
C ARG A 11 -2.30 -5.19 -23.29
N VAL A 12 -3.30 -5.78 -22.64
CA VAL A 12 -3.14 -6.70 -21.51
C VAL A 12 -2.39 -7.94 -22.01
N ALA A 13 -1.43 -8.46 -21.26
CA ALA A 13 -0.85 -9.77 -21.54
C ALA A 13 -1.94 -10.84 -21.37
N GLU A 14 -2.49 -11.30 -22.49
CA GLU A 14 -3.63 -12.22 -22.62
C GLU A 14 -3.45 -13.57 -21.89
N HIS A 15 -2.26 -13.86 -21.35
CA HIS A 15 -1.88 -15.15 -20.78
C HIS A 15 -2.21 -15.35 -19.28
N PHE A 16 -2.69 -14.31 -18.57
CA PHE A 16 -2.86 -14.33 -17.11
C PHE A 16 -4.32 -14.24 -16.61
N PHE A 17 -5.31 -14.19 -17.50
CA PHE A 17 -6.70 -13.86 -17.13
C PHE A 17 -7.72 -14.83 -17.72
N ASP A 18 -8.77 -15.12 -16.95
CA ASP A 18 -9.98 -15.73 -17.47
C ASP A 18 -10.76 -14.72 -18.34
N SER A 19 -11.63 -15.21 -19.22
CA SER A 19 -12.32 -14.36 -20.22
C SER A 19 -13.12 -13.18 -19.66
N ALA A 20 -13.59 -13.28 -18.41
CA ALA A 20 -14.30 -12.19 -17.73
C ALA A 20 -13.33 -11.07 -17.31
N ASP A 21 -12.19 -11.42 -16.71
CA ASP A 21 -11.19 -10.46 -16.22
C ASP A 21 -10.51 -9.71 -17.38
N LEU A 22 -10.37 -10.36 -18.54
CA LEU A 22 -9.92 -9.71 -19.78
C LEU A 22 -10.84 -8.55 -20.20
N THR A 23 -12.16 -8.71 -20.02
CA THR A 23 -13.13 -7.68 -20.40
C THR A 23 -13.03 -6.47 -19.47
N GLU A 24 -12.84 -6.70 -18.17
CA GLU A 24 -12.65 -5.64 -17.18
C GLU A 24 -11.34 -4.88 -17.40
N ALA A 25 -10.24 -5.59 -17.64
CA ALA A 25 -8.95 -4.98 -17.93
C ALA A 25 -8.97 -4.15 -19.22
N GLN A 26 -9.66 -4.62 -20.27
CA GLN A 26 -9.83 -3.84 -21.51
C GLN A 26 -10.71 -2.60 -21.28
N ALA A 27 -11.76 -2.70 -20.48
CA ALA A 27 -12.59 -1.57 -20.11
C ALA A 27 -11.80 -0.52 -19.31
N TYR A 28 -10.93 -0.95 -18.39
CA TYR A 28 -10.03 -0.06 -17.66
C TYR A 28 -9.14 0.73 -18.63
N ILE A 29 -8.43 0.05 -19.54
CA ILE A 29 -7.53 0.71 -20.51
C ILE A 29 -8.28 1.72 -21.37
N ASN A 30 -9.45 1.34 -21.89
CA ASN A 30 -10.25 2.20 -22.77
C ASN A 30 -10.77 3.46 -22.06
N ASN A 31 -10.87 3.43 -20.73
CA ASN A 31 -11.30 4.57 -19.92
C ASN A 31 -10.14 5.47 -19.47
N ILE A 32 -8.88 5.08 -19.72
CA ILE A 32 -7.73 5.96 -19.44
C ILE A 32 -7.78 7.13 -20.44
N SER A 33 -7.94 8.34 -19.90
CA SER A 33 -7.88 9.56 -20.70
C SER A 33 -6.52 9.69 -21.39
N SER A 34 -6.52 10.21 -22.62
CA SER A 34 -5.31 10.39 -23.44
C SER A 34 -4.39 11.53 -22.97
N ASP A 35 -4.70 12.19 -21.85
CA ASP A 35 -3.83 13.21 -21.27
C ASP A 35 -2.64 12.60 -20.53
N LYS A 36 -1.57 13.40 -20.44
CA LYS A 36 -0.28 12.96 -19.90
C LYS A 36 -0.38 12.48 -18.44
N ASP A 37 -1.18 13.17 -17.62
CA ASP A 37 -1.21 12.92 -16.18
C ASP A 37 -2.02 11.66 -15.89
N SER A 38 -3.19 11.51 -16.52
CA SER A 38 -3.98 10.27 -16.46
C SER A 38 -3.20 9.06 -16.95
N PHE A 39 -2.44 9.22 -18.04
CA PHE A 39 -1.60 8.15 -18.57
C PHE A 39 -0.44 7.80 -17.61
N PHE A 40 0.17 8.81 -16.99
CA PHE A 40 1.22 8.58 -16.00
C PHE A 40 0.68 7.88 -14.75
N ASP A 41 -0.48 8.30 -14.24
CA ASP A 41 -1.13 7.66 -13.09
C ASP A 41 -1.50 6.21 -13.39
N ALA A 42 -1.95 5.91 -14.61
CA ALA A 42 -2.17 4.53 -15.05
C ALA A 42 -0.87 3.71 -15.03
N ILE A 43 0.25 4.24 -15.55
CA ILE A 43 1.56 3.55 -15.45
C ILE A 43 1.95 3.31 -13.98
N VAL A 44 1.76 4.32 -13.13
CA VAL A 44 2.06 4.20 -11.69
C VAL A 44 1.20 3.10 -11.08
N GLN A 45 -0.08 3.00 -11.43
CA GLN A 45 -0.98 1.97 -10.92
C GLN A 45 -0.61 0.58 -11.43
N GLU A 46 -0.30 0.45 -12.72
CA GLU A 46 0.01 -0.84 -13.33
C GLU A 46 1.31 -1.45 -12.81
N ASN A 47 2.36 -0.63 -12.62
CA ASN A 47 3.58 -1.09 -11.96
C ASN A 47 3.31 -1.58 -10.52
N ALA A 48 2.29 -1.05 -9.84
CA ALA A 48 1.92 -1.49 -8.50
C ALA A 48 1.31 -2.89 -8.54
N TRP A 49 0.42 -3.15 -9.49
CA TRP A 49 -0.24 -4.45 -9.64
C TRP A 49 0.67 -5.51 -10.24
N GLU A 50 1.60 -5.13 -11.11
CA GLU A 50 2.57 -6.06 -11.71
C GLU A 50 3.62 -6.56 -10.75
N LEU A 51 4.31 -5.61 -10.15
CA LEU A 51 5.52 -5.90 -9.40
C LEU A 51 5.18 -5.97 -7.90
N ALA A 52 3.93 -6.30 -7.59
CA ALA A 52 3.45 -6.54 -6.24
C ALA A 52 4.25 -7.69 -5.63
N GLY A 53 4.87 -7.46 -4.47
CA GLY A 53 5.72 -8.47 -3.81
C GLY A 53 7.15 -8.59 -4.33
N GLU A 54 7.50 -7.96 -5.47
CA GLU A 54 8.86 -8.02 -6.03
C GLU A 54 9.82 -6.96 -5.46
N GLY A 55 9.35 -6.11 -4.55
CA GLY A 55 10.19 -5.08 -3.89
C GLY A 55 10.52 -3.85 -4.75
N MET A 56 9.96 -3.75 -5.96
CA MET A 56 10.23 -2.64 -6.89
C MET A 56 9.45 -1.36 -6.57
N ARG A 57 8.27 -1.49 -5.94
CA ARG A 57 7.34 -0.38 -5.70
C ARG A 57 7.97 0.80 -4.97
N LYS A 58 8.81 0.54 -3.97
CA LYS A 58 9.51 1.58 -3.21
C LYS A 58 10.39 2.45 -4.12
N TRP A 59 11.18 1.82 -4.98
CA TRP A 59 12.14 2.52 -5.85
C TRP A 59 11.44 3.32 -6.95
N ASP A 60 10.35 2.78 -7.49
CA ASP A 60 9.50 3.47 -8.45
C ASP A 60 8.89 4.75 -7.89
N LEU A 61 8.30 4.66 -6.69
CA LEU A 61 7.73 5.83 -6.04
C LEU A 61 8.80 6.88 -5.65
N ILE A 62 10.02 6.45 -5.34
CA ILE A 62 11.16 7.34 -5.06
C ILE A 62 11.53 8.14 -6.31
N ARG A 63 11.75 7.48 -7.45
CA ARG A 63 12.16 8.17 -8.70
C ARG A 63 11.08 9.10 -9.24
N TRP A 64 9.82 8.79 -8.95
CA TRP A 64 8.67 9.61 -9.33
C TRP A 64 8.31 10.70 -8.33
N ASN A 65 9.04 10.80 -7.20
CA ASN A 65 8.73 11.74 -6.12
C ASN A 65 7.31 11.54 -5.52
N LEU A 66 6.81 10.30 -5.52
CA LEU A 66 5.47 9.91 -5.07
C LEU A 66 5.44 9.06 -3.79
N LEU A 67 6.60 8.70 -3.22
CA LEU A 67 6.64 7.79 -2.06
C LEU A 67 5.87 8.34 -0.86
N VAL A 68 6.13 9.58 -0.47
CA VAL A 68 5.46 10.21 0.68
C VAL A 68 3.95 10.33 0.48
N PRO A 69 3.44 10.91 -0.64
CA PRO A 69 1.99 10.99 -0.83
C PRO A 69 1.32 9.62 -0.86
N LYS A 70 1.94 8.60 -1.48
CA LYS A 70 1.37 7.23 -1.48
C LYS A 70 1.36 6.57 -0.10
N ILE A 71 2.33 6.85 0.77
CA ILE A 71 2.26 6.35 2.15
C ILE A 71 1.15 7.06 2.93
N LYS A 72 0.96 8.36 2.75
CA LYS A 72 -0.15 9.10 3.38
C LYS A 72 -1.51 8.57 2.88
N GLU A 73 -1.66 8.40 1.57
CA GLU A 73 -2.83 7.77 0.95
C GLU A 73 -3.11 6.38 1.52
N SER A 74 -2.07 5.54 1.67
CA SER A 74 -2.22 4.21 2.27
C SER A 74 -2.69 4.25 3.73
N LYS A 75 -2.27 5.24 4.52
CA LYS A 75 -2.76 5.41 5.91
C LYS A 75 -4.24 5.72 5.93
N GLU A 76 -4.65 6.70 5.12
CA GLU A 76 -6.04 7.13 5.03
C GLU A 76 -6.94 6.03 4.49
N LEU A 77 -6.49 5.30 3.46
CA LEU A 77 -7.23 4.20 2.86
C LEU A 77 -7.47 3.06 3.86
N TYR A 78 -6.46 2.72 4.68
CA TYR A 78 -6.64 1.72 5.73
C TYR A 78 -7.74 2.12 6.73
N LEU A 79 -7.76 3.39 7.14
CA LEU A 79 -8.78 3.91 8.06
C LEU A 79 -10.16 3.93 7.43
N GLN A 80 -10.26 4.28 6.15
CA GLN A 80 -11.50 4.18 5.39
C GLN A 80 -12.00 2.74 5.35
N TYR A 81 -11.12 1.77 5.12
CA TYR A 81 -11.51 0.35 5.13
C TYR A 81 -11.97 -0.17 6.50
N LEU A 82 -11.42 0.36 7.59
CA LEU A 82 -11.93 0.09 8.95
C LEU A 82 -13.33 0.70 9.13
N GLN A 83 -13.55 1.94 8.68
CA GLN A 83 -14.85 2.62 8.75
C GLN A 83 -15.94 1.89 7.95
N ASP A 84 -15.59 1.45 6.74
CA ASP A 84 -16.52 0.78 5.83
C ASP A 84 -16.74 -0.69 6.19
N GLY A 85 -16.02 -1.24 7.18
CA GLY A 85 -16.04 -2.67 7.49
C GLY A 85 -15.61 -3.54 6.32
N THR A 86 -14.73 -3.02 5.45
CA THR A 86 -14.26 -3.72 4.24
C THR A 86 -13.48 -4.97 4.61
N PHE A 87 -12.64 -4.88 5.64
CA PHE A 87 -11.89 -6.02 6.16
C PHE A 87 -12.62 -6.69 7.32
N LYS A 88 -12.48 -8.02 7.40
CA LYS A 88 -13.01 -8.79 8.53
C LYS A 88 -12.21 -8.51 9.80
N GLU A 89 -12.89 -8.47 10.94
CA GLU A 89 -12.23 -8.42 12.25
C GLU A 89 -11.53 -9.74 12.58
N THR A 90 -12.16 -10.86 12.26
CA THR A 90 -11.65 -12.21 12.55
C THR A 90 -11.75 -13.09 11.32
N VAL A 91 -10.71 -13.88 11.07
CA VAL A 91 -10.69 -14.93 10.05
C VAL A 91 -10.67 -16.29 10.72
N TYR A 92 -11.41 -17.24 10.16
CA TYR A 92 -11.51 -18.61 10.63
C TYR A 92 -10.87 -19.55 9.62
N PHE A 93 -10.32 -20.67 10.10
CA PHE A 93 -9.63 -21.64 9.26
C PHE A 93 -9.61 -23.04 9.88
N ASN A 94 -9.39 -24.03 9.04
CA ASN A 94 -9.19 -25.43 9.40
C ASN A 94 -7.74 -25.87 9.16
N TYR A 95 -7.33 -26.91 9.87
CA TYR A 95 -6.05 -27.56 9.61
C TYR A 95 -6.23 -28.71 8.62
N SER A 96 -5.29 -28.82 7.70
CA SER A 96 -5.24 -29.93 6.74
C SER A 96 -4.73 -31.23 7.38
N ASP A 97 -4.07 -31.12 8.53
CA ASP A 97 -3.46 -32.23 9.27
C ASP A 97 -3.92 -32.27 10.73
N ALA A 98 -4.08 -33.49 11.26
CA ALA A 98 -4.49 -33.68 12.66
C ALA A 98 -3.47 -33.14 13.69
N ALA A 99 -2.21 -32.95 13.27
CA ALA A 99 -1.16 -32.37 14.12
C ALA A 99 -1.18 -30.82 14.14
N LYS A 100 -2.08 -30.19 13.38
CA LYS A 100 -2.27 -28.73 13.33
C LYS A 100 -1.00 -27.96 12.94
N THR A 101 -0.26 -28.49 11.97
CA THR A 101 0.99 -27.88 11.48
C THR A 101 0.80 -27.14 10.15
N GLN A 102 -0.28 -27.42 9.42
CA GLN A 102 -0.57 -26.82 8.13
C GLN A 102 -2.04 -26.39 8.02
N ILE A 103 -2.24 -25.10 7.78
CA ILE A 103 -3.56 -24.52 7.52
C ILE A 103 -4.03 -24.96 6.13
N ASP A 104 -5.27 -25.43 6.05
CA ASP A 104 -5.95 -25.60 4.77
C ASP A 104 -6.33 -24.22 4.23
N MET A 105 -5.57 -23.73 3.25
CA MET A 105 -5.78 -22.39 2.69
C MET A 105 -7.15 -22.21 2.03
N SER A 106 -7.80 -23.29 1.58
CA SER A 106 -9.12 -23.23 0.98
C SER A 106 -10.25 -23.02 2.01
N SER A 107 -9.98 -23.33 3.27
CA SER A 107 -10.93 -23.19 4.38
C SER A 107 -10.97 -21.78 4.97
N ILE A 108 -10.02 -20.90 4.60
CA ILE A 108 -9.89 -19.59 5.23
C ILE A 108 -11.03 -18.68 4.78
N THR A 109 -11.73 -18.09 5.75
CA THR A 109 -12.93 -17.26 5.51
C THR A 109 -12.60 -15.83 5.08
N TRP A 110 -11.68 -15.64 4.12
CA TRP A 110 -11.26 -14.30 3.67
C TRP A 110 -12.42 -13.46 3.12
N TYR A 111 -13.34 -14.11 2.41
CA TYR A 111 -14.42 -13.46 1.66
C TYR A 111 -15.83 -13.92 2.08
N THR A 112 -15.94 -14.77 3.10
CA THR A 112 -17.23 -15.27 3.60
C THR A 112 -17.93 -14.16 4.40
N ASP A 113 -19.24 -13.99 4.20
CA ASP A 113 -20.02 -13.06 5.00
C ASP A 113 -19.98 -13.48 6.48
N PRO A 114 -19.76 -12.57 7.45
CA PRO A 114 -19.76 -12.90 8.86
C PRO A 114 -21.04 -13.61 9.33
N ALA A 115 -22.19 -13.31 8.71
CA ALA A 115 -23.46 -13.96 9.03
C ALA A 115 -23.48 -15.45 8.65
N ASP A 116 -22.66 -15.86 7.69
CA ASP A 116 -22.55 -17.23 7.20
C ASP A 116 -21.46 -18.04 7.94
N ILE A 117 -20.73 -17.40 8.86
CA ILE A 117 -19.66 -18.05 9.63
C ILE A 117 -20.23 -18.52 10.97
N THR A 118 -20.25 -19.84 11.15
CA THR A 118 -20.46 -20.45 12.47
C THR A 118 -19.12 -20.88 13.03
N ALA A 119 -18.65 -20.22 14.09
CA ALA A 119 -17.31 -20.43 14.66
C ALA A 119 -17.02 -21.89 15.06
N SER A 120 -18.04 -22.68 15.42
CA SER A 120 -17.89 -24.09 15.76
C SER A 120 -17.50 -24.99 14.58
N ASP A 121 -17.66 -24.50 13.36
CA ASP A 121 -17.38 -25.26 12.13
C ASP A 121 -15.89 -25.18 11.74
N TYR A 122 -15.09 -24.43 12.52
CA TYR A 122 -13.68 -24.17 12.23
C TYR A 122 -12.77 -24.61 13.38
N ASP A 123 -11.57 -25.07 13.05
CA ASP A 123 -10.57 -25.54 14.02
C ASP A 123 -9.85 -24.40 14.78
N GLY A 124 -9.84 -23.20 14.21
CA GLY A 124 -9.14 -22.04 14.74
C GLY A 124 -9.58 -20.71 14.10
N SER A 125 -9.17 -19.62 14.75
CA SER A 125 -9.38 -18.26 14.29
C SER A 125 -8.26 -17.33 14.71
N GLU A 126 -8.08 -16.23 13.98
CA GLU A 126 -7.12 -15.19 14.28
C GLU A 126 -7.69 -13.80 13.96
N SER A 127 -7.20 -12.78 14.66
CA SER A 127 -7.48 -11.37 14.33
C SER A 127 -6.94 -11.03 12.94
N SER A 128 -7.72 -10.28 12.18
CA SER A 128 -7.37 -9.83 10.83
C SER A 128 -7.24 -8.30 10.79
N TYR A 129 -6.93 -7.75 9.62
CA TYR A 129 -6.71 -6.31 9.40
C TYR A 129 -7.92 -5.44 9.79
N GLY A 130 -9.12 -6.00 9.87
CA GLY A 130 -10.32 -5.27 10.31
C GLY A 130 -10.48 -5.19 11.82
N SER A 131 -9.65 -5.84 12.64
CA SER A 131 -9.85 -5.92 14.09
C SER A 131 -9.52 -4.64 14.86
N SER A 132 -9.04 -3.61 14.15
CA SER A 132 -8.67 -2.32 14.74
C SER A 132 -9.89 -1.43 14.92
N ASP A 133 -9.95 -0.75 16.06
CA ASP A 133 -11.04 0.17 16.38
C ASP A 133 -10.57 1.63 16.25
N ILE A 134 -11.16 2.36 15.31
CA ILE A 134 -10.87 3.79 15.10
C ILE A 134 -11.48 4.71 16.16
N THR A 135 -12.37 4.18 17.01
CA THR A 135 -13.05 4.93 18.07
C THR A 135 -12.37 4.75 19.44
N ASP A 136 -11.60 3.67 19.61
CA ASP A 136 -10.81 3.45 20.82
C ASP A 136 -9.41 4.09 20.70
N THR A 137 -9.22 5.20 21.42
CA THR A 137 -7.92 5.89 21.49
C THR A 137 -6.77 5.05 22.08
N ASN A 138 -7.08 3.90 22.70
CA ASN A 138 -6.09 2.96 23.21
C ASN A 138 -5.67 1.91 22.16
N ASP A 139 -6.32 1.85 21.00
CA ASP A 139 -5.92 0.96 19.91
C ASP A 139 -4.53 1.37 19.41
N THR A 140 -3.53 0.56 19.77
CA THR A 140 -2.14 0.80 19.42
C THR A 140 -1.86 0.68 17.92
N GLN A 141 -2.67 -0.07 17.16
CA GLN A 141 -2.50 -0.16 15.71
C GLN A 141 -2.88 1.17 15.06
N VAL A 142 -4.02 1.73 15.44
CA VAL A 142 -4.53 3.01 14.88
C VAL A 142 -3.75 4.20 15.41
N TYR A 143 -3.50 4.28 16.72
CA TYR A 143 -2.99 5.50 17.36
C TYR A 143 -1.47 5.49 17.60
N THR A 144 -0.77 4.37 17.41
CA THR A 144 0.70 4.30 17.57
C THR A 144 1.41 3.78 16.32
N ASN A 145 1.04 2.61 15.82
CA ASN A 145 1.78 1.92 14.76
C ASN A 145 1.55 2.55 13.38
N LEU A 146 0.29 2.82 13.02
CA LEU A 146 -0.08 3.45 11.75
C LEU A 146 0.54 4.85 11.60
N PRO A 147 0.47 5.76 12.61
CA PRO A 147 1.23 7.00 12.62
C PRO A 147 2.72 6.80 12.37
N SER A 148 3.31 5.79 13.02
CA SER A 148 4.75 5.53 13.03
C SER A 148 5.25 4.69 11.86
N ILE A 149 4.39 4.37 10.87
CA ILE A 149 4.81 3.61 9.68
C ILE A 149 6.03 4.27 9.01
N SER A 150 6.94 3.45 8.48
CA SER A 150 8.26 3.91 8.01
C SER A 150 9.07 4.63 9.09
N SER A 151 8.93 4.23 10.35
CA SER A 151 9.62 4.85 11.52
C SER A 151 9.40 6.35 11.63
N GLY A 152 8.21 6.84 11.24
CA GLY A 152 7.88 8.27 11.24
C GLY A 152 8.64 9.09 10.19
N LEU A 153 9.31 8.46 9.22
CA LEU A 153 10.11 9.15 8.20
C LEU A 153 9.28 10.17 7.40
N VAL A 154 8.00 9.86 7.21
CA VAL A 154 7.01 10.60 6.42
C VAL A 154 6.05 11.44 7.27
N GLY A 155 6.34 11.51 8.57
CA GLY A 155 5.48 12.17 9.56
C GLY A 155 4.54 11.19 10.26
N SER A 156 4.14 11.56 11.47
CA SER A 156 3.22 10.77 12.30
C SER A 156 1.83 11.35 12.41
N SER A 157 1.49 12.39 11.64
CA SER A 157 0.13 12.92 11.64
C SER A 157 -0.81 12.03 10.82
N ILE A 158 -2.07 12.00 11.22
CA ILE A 158 -3.20 11.40 10.50
C ILE A 158 -4.35 12.40 10.58
N GLU A 159 -4.67 13.01 9.44
CA GLU A 159 -5.58 14.16 9.40
C GLU A 159 -7.03 13.73 9.65
N SER A 160 -7.46 12.59 9.09
CA SER A 160 -8.83 12.07 9.25
C SER A 160 -9.23 11.78 10.69
N LEU A 161 -8.26 11.44 11.56
CA LEU A 161 -8.48 11.18 12.98
C LEU A 161 -8.02 12.33 13.90
N GLY A 162 -7.58 13.46 13.33
CA GLY A 162 -7.07 14.60 14.10
C GLY A 162 -5.79 14.31 14.89
N ILE A 163 -5.05 13.25 14.53
CA ILE A 163 -3.81 12.87 15.20
C ILE A 163 -2.72 13.83 14.71
N SER A 164 -2.25 14.69 15.62
CA SER A 164 -1.16 15.63 15.34
C SER A 164 0.18 14.99 15.72
N GLY A 165 1.01 14.71 14.72
CA GLY A 165 2.31 14.10 14.88
C GLY A 165 3.48 15.06 14.64
N THR A 166 4.69 14.50 14.61
CA THR A 166 5.87 15.23 14.14
C THR A 166 5.94 15.06 12.64
N GLU A 167 5.75 16.14 11.88
CA GLU A 167 5.98 16.13 10.44
C GLU A 167 7.48 16.34 10.12
N PRO A 168 8.02 15.68 9.09
CA PRO A 168 9.41 15.84 8.72
C PRO A 168 9.62 17.24 8.14
N SER A 169 10.64 17.95 8.62
CA SER A 169 11.05 19.24 8.04
C SER A 169 11.43 19.11 6.56
N VAL A 170 11.90 17.93 6.16
CA VAL A 170 12.29 17.59 4.79
C VAL A 170 11.60 16.33 4.35
N VAL A 171 10.78 16.51 3.32
CA VAL A 171 10.09 15.46 2.59
C VAL A 171 11.12 14.75 1.70
N ASN A 172 10.99 13.42 1.52
CA ASN A 172 11.83 12.60 0.64
C ASN A 172 13.26 12.29 1.12
N ARG A 173 13.42 11.88 2.38
CA ARG A 173 14.71 11.49 2.99
C ARG A 173 15.29 10.13 2.53
N TYR A 174 14.99 9.69 1.32
CA TYR A 174 15.35 8.36 0.80
C TYR A 174 16.52 8.37 -0.19
N LEU A 175 17.09 9.54 -0.49
CA LEU A 175 18.31 9.69 -1.29
C LEU A 175 19.52 9.83 -0.37
N MET A 176 20.71 9.47 -0.85
CA MET A 176 21.91 9.74 -0.05
C MET A 176 22.16 11.26 0.07
N PRO A 177 22.62 11.73 1.25
CA PRO A 177 23.17 13.06 1.42
C PRO A 177 24.16 13.43 0.31
N ILE A 178 24.09 14.67 -0.19
CA ILE A 178 25.17 15.21 -1.03
C ILE A 178 26.44 15.25 -0.17
N GLY A 179 27.56 14.76 -0.70
CA GLY A 179 28.85 14.76 0.01
C GLY A 179 29.26 16.18 0.41
N SER A 180 29.79 16.33 1.62
CA SER A 180 30.19 17.64 2.17
C SER A 180 31.18 18.38 1.27
N THR A 181 32.10 17.66 0.63
CA THR A 181 33.07 18.23 -0.33
C THR A 181 32.39 18.89 -1.53
N THR A 182 31.35 18.28 -2.08
CA THR A 182 30.56 18.85 -3.19
C THR A 182 29.79 20.08 -2.74
N ILE A 183 29.23 20.05 -1.52
CA ILE A 183 28.52 21.21 -0.93
C ILE A 183 29.50 22.37 -0.72
N SER A 184 30.66 22.12 -0.10
CA SER A 184 31.68 23.15 0.11
C SER A 184 32.20 23.72 -1.20
N ALA A 185 32.44 22.87 -2.21
CA ALA A 185 32.87 23.30 -3.55
C ALA A 185 31.81 24.12 -4.29
N SER A 186 30.52 23.95 -3.95
CA SER A 186 29.42 24.71 -4.54
C SER A 186 29.37 26.17 -4.09
N ASN A 187 30.17 26.56 -3.08
CA ASN A 187 30.23 27.92 -2.54
C ASN A 187 28.85 28.50 -2.15
N GLY A 188 28.01 27.67 -1.51
CA GLY A 188 26.68 28.06 -1.04
C GLY A 188 25.55 27.94 -2.07
N THR A 189 25.83 27.40 -3.27
CA THR A 189 24.78 27.16 -4.29
C THR A 189 24.03 25.85 -4.09
N LEU A 190 24.66 24.86 -3.47
CA LEU A 190 24.03 23.60 -3.07
C LEU A 190 23.96 23.51 -1.55
N GLN A 191 22.87 22.93 -1.06
CA GLN A 191 22.69 22.65 0.37
C GLN A 191 21.97 21.31 0.52
N ASN A 192 22.30 20.60 1.58
CA ASN A 192 21.63 19.34 1.87
C ASN A 192 20.32 19.61 2.63
N SER A 193 19.23 19.00 2.16
CA SER A 193 17.94 19.14 2.83
C SER A 193 17.89 18.35 4.16
N TYR A 194 18.83 17.44 4.42
CA TYR A 194 18.74 16.49 5.55
C TYR A 194 19.04 17.12 6.93
N GLY A 195 19.28 18.44 7.02
CA GLY A 195 19.48 19.15 8.28
C GLY A 195 20.83 18.86 8.96
N TYR A 196 21.75 18.17 8.29
CA TYR A 196 23.13 18.02 8.76
C TYR A 196 23.87 19.33 8.59
N THR A 197 24.52 19.80 9.66
CA THR A 197 25.45 20.92 9.59
C THR A 197 26.64 20.53 8.71
N ASN A 198 27.00 21.38 7.75
CA ASN A 198 28.21 21.22 6.93
C ASN A 198 29.48 21.22 7.78
#